data_AF-A0A2S9GAV8-F1
#
_entry.id   AF-A0A2S9GAV8-F1
#
_cell.length_a   1.000
_cell.length_b   1.000
_cell.length_c   1.000
_cell.angle_alpha   90.00
_cell.angle_beta   90.00
_cell.angle_gamma   90.00
#
_symmetry.space_group_name_H-M   'P 1'
#
loop_
_entity.id
_entity.type
_entity.pdbx_description
1 polymer ?
#
loop_
_entity_poly.entity_id
_entity_poly.type
_entity_poly.pdbx_seq_one_letter_code
_entity_poly.pdbx_strand_id
1 'polypeptide(L)'
;ELRHALDQRQLCVVYQPKFDLRTYDIVGLEALVRWPHPRRGTPTPEQFLPLVRQHGLMRSVTAVVLDLALDDAARWYGKGIGVPV
;
A
#
# COMPACT_ATOMS: atom_id res chain seq x y z
N GLU A 1 6.96 -17.77 4.80
CA GLU A 1 6.38 -16.66 5.61
C GLU A 1 5.76 -15.58 4.74
N LEU A 2 6.47 -14.93 3.82
CA LEU A 2 5.89 -13.85 3.00
C LEU A 2 4.71 -14.28 2.11
N ARG A 3 4.75 -15.49 1.53
CA ARG A 3 3.60 -16.06 0.81
C ARG A 3 2.39 -16.27 1.73
N HIS A 4 2.63 -16.69 2.96
CA HIS A 4 1.58 -16.83 3.99
C HIS A 4 1.04 -15.48 4.44
N ALA A 5 1.88 -14.45 4.52
CA ALA A 5 1.45 -13.07 4.82
C ALA A 5 0.52 -12.51 3.73
N LEU A 6 0.76 -12.84 2.46
CA LEU A 6 -0.16 -12.55 1.36
C LEU A 6 -1.49 -13.28 1.53
N ASP A 7 -1.44 -14.59 1.80
CA ASP A 7 -2.64 -15.41 2.00
C ASP A 7 -3.47 -14.98 3.22
N GLN A 8 -2.80 -14.49 4.27
CA GLN A 8 -3.41 -14.01 5.51
C GLN A 8 -3.76 -12.51 5.51
N ARG A 9 -3.65 -11.82 4.36
CA ARG A 9 -3.92 -10.37 4.24
C ARG A 9 -3.19 -9.52 5.30
N GLN A 10 -1.95 -9.88 5.62
CA GLN A 10 -1.12 -9.15 6.58
C GLN A 10 -0.45 -7.91 5.98
N LEU A 11 -0.62 -7.67 4.68
CA LEU A 11 -0.18 -6.42 4.06
C LEU A 11 -1.25 -5.35 4.26
N CYS A 12 -0.80 -4.13 4.51
CA CYS A 12 -1.63 -2.94 4.48
C CYS A 12 -0.96 -1.84 3.65
N VAL A 13 -1.69 -0.78 3.38
CA VAL A 13 -1.19 0.41 2.69
C VAL A 13 -1.35 1.62 3.60
N VAL A 14 -0.36 2.50 3.58
CA VAL A 14 -0.45 3.85 4.14
C VAL A 14 -0.30 4.85 3.00
N TYR A 15 -0.81 6.07 3.18
CA TYR A 15 -0.88 7.05 2.11
C TYR A 15 0.00 8.26 2.41
N GLN A 16 0.81 8.65 1.42
CA GLN A 16 1.57 9.89 1.44
C GLN A 16 0.91 10.91 0.50
N PRO A 17 0.38 12.04 1.00
CA PRO A 17 -0.19 13.06 0.14
C PRO A 17 0.85 13.74 -0.76
N LYS A 18 0.45 14.03 -1.98
CA LYS A 18 1.19 14.83 -2.96
C LYS A 18 0.48 16.17 -3.11
N PHE A 19 1.24 17.25 -2.99
CA PHE A 19 0.74 18.61 -3.04
C PHE A 19 1.15 19.29 -4.34
N ASP A 20 0.24 20.06 -4.93
CA ASP A 20 0.63 21.07 -5.91
C ASP A 20 1.38 22.19 -5.18
N LEU A 21 2.60 22.52 -5.63
CA LEU A 21 3.44 23.50 -4.94
C LEU A 21 3.00 24.96 -5.15
N ARG A 22 2.10 25.21 -6.11
CA ARG A 22 1.56 26.54 -6.40
C ARG A 22 0.26 26.78 -5.65
N THR A 23 -0.64 25.80 -5.62
CA THR A 23 -1.97 25.94 -5.01
C THR A 23 -2.05 25.37 -3.60
N TYR A 24 -1.09 24.52 -3.20
CA TYR A 24 -1.09 23.73 -1.96
C TYR A 24 -2.25 22.72 -1.86
N ASP A 25 -2.96 22.47 -2.96
CA ASP A 25 -3.99 21.45 -3.00
C ASP A 25 -3.38 20.05 -2.99
N ILE A 26 -4.10 19.10 -2.41
CA ILE A 26 -3.77 17.68 -2.56
C ILE A 26 -4.14 17.27 -3.99
N VAL A 27 -3.13 16.84 -4.76
CA VAL A 27 -3.28 16.41 -6.15
C VAL A 27 -3.07 14.91 -6.36
N GLY A 28 -2.80 14.18 -5.29
CA GLY A 28 -2.74 12.73 -5.34
C GLY A 28 -2.31 12.12 -4.01
N LEU A 29 -2.45 10.80 -3.91
CA LEU A 29 -1.92 10.01 -2.81
C LEU A 29 -1.01 8.91 -3.34
N GLU A 30 0.14 8.71 -2.71
CA GLU A 30 0.98 7.54 -2.96
C GLU A 30 0.68 6.44 -1.96
N ALA A 31 0.26 5.27 -2.47
CA ALA A 31 0.03 4.07 -1.67
C ALA A 31 1.36 3.38 -1.37
N LEU A 32 1.75 3.35 -0.09
CA LEU A 32 2.98 2.77 0.40
C LEU A 32 2.67 1.48 1.17
N VAL A 33 3.12 0.36 0.63
CA VAL A 33 2.92 -0.95 1.27
C VAL A 33 3.62 -1.04 2.63
N ARG A 34 2.97 -1.67 3.59
CA ARG A 34 3.46 -1.99 4.92
C ARG A 34 3.17 -3.44 5.24
N TRP A 35 4.04 -4.04 6.05
CA TRP A 35 3.90 -5.40 6.51
C TRP A 35 4.01 -5.45 8.03
N PRO A 36 2.91 -5.32 8.77
CA PRO A 36 2.89 -5.61 10.21
C PRO A 36 3.14 -7.11 10.44
N HIS A 37 4.40 -7.47 10.64
CA HIS A 37 4.83 -8.84 10.90
C HIS A 37 4.69 -9.18 12.40
N PRO A 38 4.01 -10.28 12.76
CA PRO A 38 3.65 -10.59 14.15
C PRO A 38 4.84 -10.72 15.10
N ARG A 39 6.02 -11.08 14.58
CA ARG A 39 7.26 -11.24 15.39
C ARG A 39 8.33 -10.18 15.15
N ARG A 40 8.24 -9.43 14.04
CA ARG A 40 9.32 -8.53 13.59
C ARG A 40 8.91 -7.05 13.63
N GLY A 41 7.74 -6.75 14.20
CA GLY A 41 7.16 -5.41 14.15
C GLY A 41 6.73 -5.08 12.72
N THR A 42 7.00 -3.86 12.26
CA THR A 42 6.67 -3.45 10.89
C THR A 42 7.97 -3.25 10.11
N PRO A 43 8.50 -4.27 9.41
CA PRO A 43 9.71 -4.12 8.61
C PRO A 43 9.51 -3.02 7.55
N THR A 44 10.59 -2.29 7.27
CA THR A 44 10.57 -1.27 6.23
C THR A 44 10.53 -1.93 4.84
N PRO A 45 10.07 -1.24 3.80
CA PRO A 45 10.09 -1.76 2.43
C PRO A 45 11.45 -2.31 2.01
N GLU A 46 12.54 -1.67 2.39
CA GLU A 46 13.91 -2.10 2.09
C GLU A 46 14.24 -3.45 2.74
N GLN A 47 13.62 -3.78 3.88
CA GLN A 47 13.85 -5.03 4.60
C GLN A 47 13.08 -6.22 4.00
N PHE A 48 11.92 -6.00 3.37
CA PHE A 48 11.10 -7.11 2.86
C PHE A 48 10.96 -7.18 1.34
N LEU A 49 11.08 -6.07 0.61
CA LEU A 49 10.99 -6.08 -0.87
C LEU A 49 12.08 -6.94 -1.54
N PRO A 50 13.33 -7.03 -1.04
CA PRO A 50 14.30 -7.98 -1.60
C PRO A 50 13.81 -9.43 -1.53
N LEU A 51 13.14 -9.82 -0.43
CA LEU A 51 12.55 -11.15 -0.27
C LEU A 51 11.38 -11.36 -1.25
N VAL A 52 10.52 -10.35 -1.41
CA VAL A 52 9.43 -10.38 -2.41
C VAL A 52 9.99 -10.66 -3.80
N ARG A 53 11.08 -9.97 -4.17
CA ARG A 53 11.72 -10.11 -5.47
C ARG A 53 12.41 -11.47 -5.66
N GLN A 54 13.21 -11.89 -4.68
CA GLN A 54 13.92 -13.17 -4.71
C GLN A 54 12.96 -14.37 -4.83
N HIS A 55 11.76 -14.27 -4.25
CA HIS A 55 10.75 -15.32 -4.32
C HIS A 55 9.72 -15.15 -5.45
N GLY A 56 9.92 -14.19 -6.37
CA GLY A 56 9.04 -13.97 -7.51
C GLY A 56 7.62 -13.52 -7.13
N LEU A 57 7.45 -12.90 -5.97
CA LEU A 57 6.15 -12.51 -5.41
C LEU A 57 5.72 -11.09 -5.79
N MET A 58 6.51 -10.37 -6.60
CA MET A 58 6.23 -8.97 -6.96
C MET A 58 4.82 -8.80 -7.53
N ARG A 59 4.41 -9.67 -8.46
CA ARG A 59 3.08 -9.59 -9.08
C ARG A 59 1.95 -9.77 -8.06
N SER A 60 2.10 -10.73 -7.15
CA SER A 60 1.12 -10.99 -6.09
C SER A 60 1.03 -9.83 -5.11
N VAL A 61 2.17 -9.26 -4.70
CA VAL A 61 2.19 -8.08 -3.82
C VAL A 61 1.54 -6.88 -4.52
N THR A 62 1.88 -6.63 -5.78
CA THR A 62 1.27 -5.53 -6.55
C THR A 62 -0.24 -5.68 -6.66
N ALA A 63 -0.74 -6.89 -6.93
CA ALA A 63 -2.18 -7.13 -6.99
C ALA A 63 -2.86 -6.82 -5.64
N VAL A 64 -2.32 -7.31 -4.52
CA VAL A 64 -2.86 -7.02 -3.19
C VAL A 64 -2.83 -5.53 -2.87
N VAL A 65 -1.73 -4.83 -3.18
CA VAL A 65 -1.62 -3.39 -2.96
C VAL A 65 -2.62 -2.62 -3.80
N LEU A 66 -2.85 -3.04 -5.04
CA LEU A 66 -3.83 -2.42 -5.93
C LEU A 66 -5.25 -2.61 -5.41
N ASP A 67 -5.61 -3.84 -5.01
CA ASP A 67 -6.94 -4.13 -4.45
C ASP A 67 -7.20 -3.28 -3.20
N LEU A 68 -6.23 -3.22 -2.27
CA LEU A 68 -6.33 -2.41 -1.06
C LEU A 68 -6.50 -0.92 -1.38
N ALA A 69 -5.73 -0.38 -2.33
CA ALA A 69 -5.81 1.02 -2.71
C ALA A 69 -7.14 1.38 -3.39
N LEU A 70 -7.66 0.48 -4.23
CA LEU A 70 -8.95 0.66 -4.90
C LEU A 70 -10.12 0.56 -3.90
N ASP A 71 -10.06 -0.36 -2.95
CA ASP A 71 -11.06 -0.48 -1.89
C ASP A 71 -11.12 0.79 -1.02
N ASP A 72 -9.96 1.32 -0.63
CA ASP A 72 -9.88 2.57 0.12
C ASP A 72 -10.39 3.76 -0.70
N ALA A 73 -10.02 3.85 -1.99
CA ALA A 73 -10.50 4.89 -2.91
C ALA A 73 -12.02 4.85 -3.08
N ALA A 74 -12.60 3.67 -3.30
CA ALA A 74 -14.04 3.48 -3.40
C ALA A 74 -14.76 3.87 -2.10
N ARG A 75 -14.20 3.52 -0.94
CA ARG A 75 -14.74 3.90 0.37
C ARG A 75 -14.72 5.41 0.58
N TRP A 76 -13.66 6.10 0.18
CA TRP A 76 -13.57 7.55 0.27
C TRP A 76 -14.54 8.24 -0.67
N TYR A 77 -14.64 7.76 -1.91
CA TYR A 77 -15.61 8.23 -2.89
C TYR A 77 -17.05 8.13 -2.35
N GLY A 78 -17.41 6.99 -1.77
CA GLY A 78 -18.73 6.80 -1.13
C GLY A 78 -19.01 7.71 0.06
N LYS A 79 -17.97 8.33 0.65
CA LYS A 79 -18.08 9.35 1.71
C LYS A 79 -18.04 10.79 1.19
N GLY A 80 -17.99 10.98 -0.14
CA GLY A 80 -17.86 12.30 -0.76
C GLY A 80 -16.45 12.88 -0.69
N ILE A 81 -15.44 12.08 -0.36
CA ILE A 81 -14.04 12.48 -0.35
C ILE A 81 -13.46 12.16 -1.73
N GLY A 82 -13.33 13.17 -2.58
CA GLY A 82 -12.66 13.05 -3.86
C GLY A 82 -11.15 12.95 -3.66
N VAL A 83 -10.60 11.74 -3.73
CA VAL A 83 -9.15 11.55 -3.77
C VAL A 83 -8.70 11.67 -5.22
N PRO A 84 -7.87 12.66 -5.56
CA PRO A 84 -7.31 12.76 -6.91
C PRO A 84 -6.41 11.55 -7.16
N VAL A 85 -6.54 10.95 -8.35
CA VAL A 85 -5.76 9.79 -8.81
C VAL A 85 -4.86 10.23 -9.97
#